data_AF-A0A4Z2FKC1-F1
#
_entry.id   AF-A0A4Z2FKC1-F1
#
_cell.length_a   1.000
_cell.length_b   1.000
_cell.length_c   1.000
_cell.angle_alpha   90.00
_cell.angle_beta   90.00
_cell.angle_gamma   90.00
#
_symmetry.space_group_name_H-M   'P 1'
#
loop_
_entity.id
_entity.type
_entity.pdbx_description
1 polymer ?
#
loop_
_entity_poly.entity_id
_entity_poly.type
_entity_poly.pdbx_seq_one_letter_code
_entity_poly.pdbx_strand_id
1 'polypeptide(L)'
;MLLLVALGIISSFAAVATEKAENIDRKPPAPPPPPLNRSGLSLPPEHVPYFLHNNKRVAKECRLDPLCPFKDALQDLPACWGYEKNCDPGRRFSYPVCTKADSGWARSLEAAQELFWKQADFGYVKERLSELKTLCKASKPGDSSLRCSSHTRFCKATNLYLDLRKPRRGHERYKEDFIQTGEIGGCCRLNKRSLAAEGEHKSPLQSWYAELQTYTELDFHPIQDGHCDVVIEKPSVFMKLDAGVNMYHHFCDFVNLYISQHINNSFSSDINIIMWDTSFYGYGDLFGETWRAFSEDDIIHLKTYDSKRVSVRALLCGH
;
A
#
# COMPACT_ATOMS: atom_id res chain seq x y z
N MET A 1 59.75 -55.98 -8.14
CA MET A 1 60.86 -55.07 -8.50
C MET A 1 60.44 -54.38 -9.79
N LEU A 2 60.00 -53.12 -9.78
CA LEU A 2 60.86 -51.92 -9.91
C LEU A 2 61.73 -52.06 -11.18
N LEU A 3 61.61 -51.26 -12.23
CA LEU A 3 61.62 -49.80 -12.24
C LEU A 3 61.14 -49.20 -13.58
N LEU A 4 60.56 -48.00 -13.45
CA LEU A 4 60.72 -46.78 -14.25
C LEU A 4 60.24 -46.73 -15.72
N VAL A 5 59.23 -45.87 -15.92
CA VAL A 5 58.88 -45.27 -17.21
C VAL A 5 59.14 -43.77 -17.14
N ALA A 6 59.89 -43.28 -18.12
CA ALA A 6 60.06 -41.92 -18.61
C ALA A 6 60.61 -42.08 -20.05
N LEU A 7 60.28 -41.32 -21.10
CA LEU A 7 59.47 -40.12 -21.33
C LEU A 7 59.43 -39.94 -22.87
N GLY A 8 58.31 -39.48 -23.46
CA GLY A 8 58.24 -38.81 -24.77
C GLY A 8 58.33 -39.71 -26.03
N ILE A 9 57.65 -39.47 -27.16
CA ILE A 9 57.35 -38.22 -27.89
C ILE A 9 56.33 -38.50 -29.04
N ILE A 10 55.32 -37.62 -29.19
CA ILE A 10 54.66 -37.05 -30.40
C ILE A 10 53.48 -37.74 -31.17
N SER A 11 52.55 -36.84 -31.56
CA SER A 11 51.48 -36.87 -32.60
C SER A 11 50.13 -37.47 -32.18
N SER A 12 48.98 -36.80 -32.33
CA SER A 12 48.54 -35.97 -33.47
C SER A 12 47.55 -34.86 -33.09
N PHE A 13 47.51 -33.84 -33.94
CA PHE A 13 46.61 -32.69 -33.93
C PHE A 13 45.12 -33.09 -34.00
N ALA A 14 44.31 -32.51 -33.12
CA ALA A 14 42.88 -32.30 -33.35
C ALA A 14 42.54 -30.87 -32.93
N ALA A 15 42.18 -30.03 -33.89
CA ALA A 15 41.71 -28.68 -33.67
C ALA A 15 40.35 -28.72 -32.97
N VAL A 16 40.30 -28.28 -31.71
CA VAL A 16 39.05 -28.06 -30.99
C VAL A 16 38.57 -26.65 -31.34
N ALA A 17 37.50 -26.58 -32.14
CA ALA A 17 36.74 -25.36 -32.34
C ALA A 17 36.15 -24.95 -30.99
N THR A 18 36.49 -23.75 -30.54
CA THR A 18 35.91 -23.13 -29.34
C THR A 18 34.52 -22.62 -29.70
N GLU A 19 33.48 -23.34 -29.30
CA GLU A 19 32.13 -22.80 -29.23
C GLU A 19 32.13 -21.63 -28.24
N LYS A 20 31.88 -20.42 -28.76
CA LYS A 20 31.61 -19.23 -27.96
C LYS A 20 30.38 -19.53 -27.11
N ALA A 21 30.55 -19.46 -25.79
CA ALA A 21 29.45 -19.46 -24.84
C ALA A 21 28.46 -18.33 -25.19
N GLU A 22 27.26 -18.71 -25.62
CA GLU A 22 26.14 -17.80 -25.81
C GLU A 22 25.75 -17.18 -24.46
N ASN A 23 25.62 -15.86 -24.50
CA ASN A 23 25.38 -14.98 -23.39
C ASN A 23 23.95 -15.21 -22.87
N ILE A 24 23.84 -15.86 -21.71
CA ILE A 24 22.58 -16.10 -21.01
C ILE A 24 21.82 -14.77 -20.82
N ASP A 25 20.58 -14.78 -21.28
CA ASP A 25 19.54 -13.76 -21.14
C ASP A 25 19.67 -12.90 -19.89
N ARG A 26 20.22 -11.70 -20.06
CA ARG A 26 19.99 -10.61 -19.11
C ARG A 26 18.58 -10.11 -19.32
N LYS A 27 17.66 -10.58 -18.48
CA LYS A 27 16.35 -9.94 -18.27
C LYS A 27 16.58 -8.42 -18.19
N PRO A 28 15.92 -7.59 -19.01
CA PRO A 28 16.11 -6.16 -18.95
C PRO A 28 15.79 -5.69 -17.52
N PRO A 29 16.62 -4.81 -16.94
CA PRO A 29 16.32 -4.24 -15.63
C PRO A 29 14.92 -3.64 -15.69
N ALA A 30 14.13 -3.91 -14.65
CA ALA A 30 12.84 -3.24 -14.49
C ALA A 30 13.08 -1.73 -14.67
N PRO A 31 12.21 -1.02 -15.40
CA PRO A 31 12.35 0.41 -15.56
C PRO A 31 12.51 1.03 -14.17
N PRO A 32 13.46 1.97 -14.01
CA PRO A 32 13.62 2.64 -12.74
C PRO A 32 12.26 3.21 -12.34
N PRO A 33 11.83 3.05 -11.07
CA PRO A 33 10.63 3.73 -10.61
C PRO A 33 10.78 5.21 -10.94
N PRO A 34 9.68 5.88 -11.33
CA PRO A 34 9.72 7.27 -11.72
C PRO A 34 10.45 8.08 -10.64
N PRO A 35 11.30 9.05 -11.03
CA PRO A 35 11.98 9.90 -10.07
C PRO A 35 10.93 10.48 -9.14
N LEU A 36 11.14 10.32 -7.82
CA LEU A 36 10.23 10.86 -6.82
C LEU A 36 10.10 12.36 -7.11
N ASN A 37 8.89 12.87 -7.34
CA ASN A 37 8.66 14.30 -7.35
C ASN A 37 8.85 14.80 -5.91
N ARG A 38 10.07 15.26 -5.58
CA ARG A 38 10.49 15.57 -4.20
C ARG A 38 9.77 16.79 -3.63
N SER A 39 9.22 17.64 -4.51
CA SER A 39 8.29 18.73 -4.17
C SER A 39 6.91 18.23 -3.71
N GLY A 40 6.59 16.96 -3.95
CA GLY A 40 5.33 16.33 -3.55
C GLY A 40 5.41 15.51 -2.26
N LEU A 41 6.54 15.50 -1.53
CA LEU A 41 6.61 14.83 -0.24
C LEU A 41 5.82 15.64 0.81
N SER A 42 4.61 15.17 1.14
CA SER A 42 3.77 15.78 2.15
C SER A 42 3.99 15.09 3.50
N LEU A 43 5.06 15.51 4.19
CA LEU A 43 5.37 15.08 5.55
C LEU A 43 5.75 16.28 6.42
N PRO A 44 5.37 16.27 7.70
CA PRO A 44 5.91 17.23 8.67
C PRO A 44 7.45 17.21 8.69
N PRO A 45 8.14 18.35 8.83
CA PRO A 45 9.60 18.40 8.85
C PRO A 45 10.23 17.43 9.88
N GLU A 46 9.62 17.28 11.05
CA GLU A 46 10.04 16.37 12.12
C GLU A 46 9.98 14.88 11.72
N HIS A 47 9.19 14.54 10.72
CA HIS A 47 8.99 13.18 10.22
C HIS A 47 9.96 12.80 9.11
N VAL A 48 10.57 13.80 8.45
CA VAL A 48 11.48 13.60 7.32
C VAL A 48 12.69 12.73 7.66
N PRO A 49 13.40 12.90 8.80
CA PRO A 49 14.55 12.05 9.13
C PRO A 49 14.18 10.57 9.21
N TYR A 50 13.03 10.25 9.81
CA TYR A 50 12.51 8.89 9.95
C TYR A 50 12.12 8.29 8.59
N PHE A 51 11.45 9.08 7.74
CA PHE A 51 11.15 8.69 6.37
C PHE A 51 12.42 8.38 5.57
N LEU A 52 13.43 9.25 5.63
CA LEU A 52 14.70 9.08 4.92
C LEU A 52 15.49 7.87 5.42
N HIS A 53 15.44 7.57 6.73
CA HIS A 53 16.04 6.37 7.30
C HIS A 53 15.41 5.10 6.73
N ASN A 54 14.08 5.04 6.69
CA ASN A 54 13.33 3.93 6.12
C ASN A 54 13.53 3.82 4.58
N ASN A 55 13.74 4.95 3.91
CA ASN A 55 13.87 5.06 2.46
C ASN A 55 15.31 5.38 2.01
N LYS A 56 16.24 4.47 2.30
CA LYS A 56 17.69 4.63 2.03
C LYS A 56 18.04 5.05 0.61
N ARG A 57 17.27 4.61 -0.39
CA ARG A 57 17.46 5.02 -1.79
C ARG A 57 17.17 6.52 -1.95
N VAL A 58 16.03 6.99 -1.46
CA VAL A 58 15.66 8.41 -1.50
C VAL A 58 16.68 9.25 -0.75
N ALA A 59 17.13 8.80 0.42
CA ALA A 59 18.18 9.46 1.18
C ALA A 59 19.50 9.55 0.40
N LYS A 60 19.92 8.48 -0.29
CA LYS A 60 21.13 8.49 -1.13
C LYS A 60 21.01 9.48 -2.28
N GLU A 61 19.88 9.49 -2.96
CA GLU A 61 19.66 10.43 -4.07
C GLU A 61 19.61 11.89 -3.58
N CYS A 62 18.95 12.16 -2.45
CA CYS A 62 18.91 13.48 -1.81
C CYS A 62 20.31 13.96 -1.37
N ARG A 63 21.20 13.07 -0.90
CA ARG A 63 22.59 13.42 -0.57
C ARG A 63 23.36 13.92 -1.80
N LEU A 64 23.13 13.33 -2.97
CA LEU A 64 23.82 13.68 -4.21
C LEU A 64 23.25 14.94 -4.87
N ASP A 65 21.98 15.23 -4.66
CA ASP A 65 21.28 16.37 -5.26
C ASP A 65 21.53 17.67 -4.49
N PRO A 66 22.22 18.68 -5.06
CA PRO A 66 22.46 19.96 -4.39
C PRO A 66 21.18 20.72 -4.01
N LEU A 67 20.07 20.47 -4.72
CA LEU A 67 18.79 21.16 -4.53
C LEU A 67 17.82 20.40 -3.61
N CYS A 68 18.24 19.29 -3.01
CA CYS A 68 17.34 18.55 -2.12
C CYS A 68 16.92 19.42 -0.92
N PRO A 69 15.62 19.61 -0.66
CA PRO A 69 15.16 20.44 0.47
C PRO A 69 15.41 19.80 1.84
N PHE A 70 15.78 18.52 1.88
CA PHE A 70 15.92 17.73 3.11
C PHE A 70 17.39 17.51 3.52
N LYS A 71 18.32 18.39 3.09
CA LYS A 71 19.74 18.27 3.44
C LYS A 71 19.97 18.25 4.95
N ASP A 72 19.26 19.09 5.70
CA ASP A 72 19.41 19.16 7.15
C ASP A 72 18.91 17.90 7.86
N ALA A 73 17.86 17.26 7.30
CA ALA A 73 17.30 16.01 7.80
C ALA A 73 18.16 14.77 7.48
N LEU A 74 19.19 14.92 6.63
CA LEU A 74 20.16 13.85 6.33
C LEU A 74 21.28 13.75 7.36
N GLN A 75 21.38 14.70 8.31
CA GLN A 75 22.31 14.58 9.42
C GLN A 75 22.02 13.26 10.15
N ASP A 76 23.06 12.43 10.36
CA ASP A 76 23.00 11.00 10.68
C ASP A 76 22.42 10.68 12.08
N LEU A 77 21.27 11.26 12.44
CA LEU A 77 20.50 10.85 13.58
C LEU A 77 20.03 9.42 13.32
N PRO A 78 20.35 8.49 14.21
CA PRO A 78 19.89 7.14 14.05
C PRO A 78 18.43 7.09 14.50
N ALA A 79 17.52 7.41 13.59
CA ALA A 79 16.09 7.57 13.83
C ALA A 79 15.31 6.58 12.96
N CYS A 80 14.29 5.92 13.49
CA CYS A 80 13.43 5.00 12.76
C CYS A 80 12.00 5.04 13.30
N TRP A 81 11.00 4.69 12.49
CA TRP A 81 9.60 4.78 12.91
C TRP A 81 9.27 3.80 14.05
N GLY A 82 9.94 2.65 14.09
CA GLY A 82 9.70 1.58 15.06
C GLY A 82 9.10 0.33 14.44
N TYR A 83 8.49 0.45 13.26
CA TYR A 83 7.95 -0.69 12.52
C TYR A 83 8.98 -1.40 11.63
N GLU A 84 10.15 -0.78 11.39
CA GLU A 84 11.23 -1.39 10.61
C GLU A 84 11.87 -2.57 11.37
N LYS A 85 12.28 -3.61 10.63
CA LYS A 85 12.84 -4.84 11.21
C LYS A 85 14.08 -4.61 12.09
N ASN A 86 14.89 -3.60 11.76
CA ASN A 86 16.18 -3.33 12.41
C ASN A 86 16.14 -2.01 13.21
N CYS A 87 14.96 -1.56 13.63
CA CYS A 87 14.82 -0.35 14.43
C CYS A 87 15.10 -0.64 15.91
N ASP A 88 16.14 0.00 16.44
CA ASP A 88 16.45 -0.01 17.87
C ASP A 88 15.31 0.68 18.65
N PRO A 89 14.78 0.08 19.74
CA PRO A 89 13.78 0.72 20.58
C PRO A 89 14.13 2.14 21.05
N GLY A 90 15.41 2.40 21.36
CA GLY A 90 15.86 3.73 21.81
C GLY A 90 15.93 4.78 20.69
N ARG A 91 15.65 4.38 19.44
CA ARG A 91 15.75 5.21 18.23
C ARG A 91 14.41 5.41 17.54
N ARG A 92 13.33 4.90 18.14
CA ARG A 92 11.96 5.02 17.62
C ARG A 92 11.51 6.47 17.66
N PHE A 93 10.56 6.83 16.78
CA PHE A 93 9.93 8.15 16.78
C PHE A 93 9.32 8.49 18.15
N SER A 94 8.56 7.55 18.70
CA SER A 94 7.92 7.68 20.00
C SER A 94 7.83 6.33 20.69
N TYR A 95 7.69 6.39 22.01
CA TYR A 95 7.22 5.28 22.81
C TYR A 95 6.37 5.85 23.96
N PRO A 96 5.20 5.27 24.26
CA PRO A 96 4.29 5.84 25.25
C PRO A 96 4.92 5.88 26.64
N VAL A 97 4.66 6.95 27.39
CA VAL A 97 5.02 7.07 28.80
C VAL A 97 3.79 6.76 29.63
N CYS A 98 3.82 5.65 30.37
CA CYS A 98 2.72 5.24 31.24
C CYS A 98 3.09 5.47 32.71
N THR A 99 2.18 6.09 33.47
CA THR A 99 2.35 6.31 34.93
C THR A 99 1.53 5.32 35.76
N LYS A 100 0.52 4.68 35.16
CA LYS A 100 -0.33 3.68 35.78
C LYS A 100 -0.74 2.63 34.75
N ALA A 101 -0.77 1.37 35.18
CA ALA A 101 -1.37 0.29 34.41
C ALA A 101 -2.79 0.03 34.93
N ASP A 102 -3.77 0.05 34.03
CA ASP A 102 -5.11 -0.43 34.36
C ASP A 102 -5.11 -1.96 34.28
N SER A 103 -5.36 -2.62 35.41
CA SER A 103 -5.35 -4.08 35.54
C SER A 103 -6.36 -4.78 34.63
N GLY A 104 -7.39 -4.08 34.16
CA GLY A 104 -8.35 -4.60 33.18
C GLY A 104 -7.76 -4.77 31.77
N TRP A 105 -6.70 -4.03 31.45
CA TRP A 105 -6.08 -3.98 30.11
C TRP A 105 -4.66 -4.53 30.08
N ALA A 106 -3.87 -4.27 31.12
CA ALA A 106 -2.46 -4.64 31.18
C ALA A 106 -2.03 -5.01 32.61
N ARG A 107 -1.14 -5.99 32.72
CA ARG A 107 -0.65 -6.52 34.01
C ARG A 107 0.52 -5.73 34.60
N SER A 108 1.18 -4.88 33.81
CA SER A 108 2.30 -4.04 34.23
C SER A 108 2.37 -2.76 33.38
N LEU A 109 3.20 -1.81 33.79
CA LEU A 109 3.44 -0.58 33.02
C LEU A 109 4.03 -0.89 31.64
N GLU A 110 4.98 -1.82 31.58
CA GLU A 110 5.62 -2.24 30.34
C GLU A 110 4.62 -2.90 29.39
N ALA A 111 3.71 -3.72 29.93
CA ALA A 111 2.64 -4.32 29.15
C ALA A 111 1.65 -3.27 28.62
N ALA A 112 1.35 -2.22 29.40
CA ALA A 112 0.49 -1.13 28.98
C ALA A 112 1.15 -0.30 27.86
N GLN A 113 2.45 0.01 28.00
CA GLN A 113 3.22 0.72 26.98
C GLN A 113 3.29 -0.07 25.68
N GLU A 114 3.59 -1.36 25.75
CA GLU A 114 3.66 -2.22 24.58
C GLU A 114 2.29 -2.37 23.90
N LEU A 115 1.21 -2.49 24.69
CA LEU A 115 -0.16 -2.56 24.18
C LEU A 115 -0.51 -1.26 23.43
N PHE A 116 -0.28 -0.11 24.04
CA PHE A 116 -0.52 1.18 23.41
C PHE A 116 0.31 1.32 22.13
N TRP A 117 1.60 0.99 22.18
CA TRP A 117 2.48 1.09 21.01
C TRP A 117 1.98 0.22 19.84
N LYS A 118 1.50 -1.00 20.12
CA LYS A 118 0.96 -1.92 19.10
C LYS A 118 -0.41 -1.51 18.55
N GLN A 119 -1.21 -0.77 19.30
CA GLN A 119 -2.60 -0.49 18.95
C GLN A 119 -2.86 0.95 18.52
N ALA A 120 -2.08 1.91 19.02
CA ALA A 120 -2.35 3.34 18.90
C ALA A 120 -1.11 4.19 18.52
N ASP A 121 0.05 3.58 18.31
CA ASP A 121 1.28 4.24 17.85
C ASP A 121 1.81 3.55 16.57
N PHE A 122 3.02 3.88 16.10
CA PHE A 122 3.66 3.29 14.93
C PHE A 122 3.82 1.76 14.99
N GLY A 123 3.71 1.14 16.17
CA GLY A 123 3.59 -0.32 16.27
C GLY A 123 2.33 -0.86 15.60
N TYR A 124 1.25 -0.09 15.52
CA TYR A 124 0.06 -0.45 14.74
C TYR A 124 0.40 -0.70 13.27
N VAL A 125 1.22 0.17 12.66
CA VAL A 125 1.68 0.01 11.27
C VAL A 125 2.45 -1.31 11.13
N LYS A 126 3.30 -1.64 12.10
CA LYS A 126 4.05 -2.92 12.11
C LYS A 126 3.11 -4.12 12.09
N GLU A 127 2.08 -4.11 12.93
CA GLU A 127 1.09 -5.19 12.99
C GLU A 127 0.36 -5.31 11.64
N ARG A 128 -0.16 -4.21 11.08
CA ARG A 128 -0.85 -4.23 9.77
C ARG A 128 0.05 -4.73 8.64
N LEU A 129 1.33 -4.31 8.62
CA LEU A 129 2.30 -4.78 7.64
C LEU A 129 2.58 -6.28 7.76
N SER A 130 2.61 -6.82 8.99
CA SER A 130 2.84 -8.24 9.26
C SER A 130 1.67 -9.13 8.80
N GLU A 131 0.46 -8.57 8.81
CA GLU A 131 -0.78 -9.24 8.39
C GLU A 131 -0.99 -9.24 6.87
N LEU A 132 -0.26 -8.41 6.11
CA LEU A 132 -0.47 -8.23 4.67
C LEU A 132 -0.24 -9.52 3.89
N LYS A 133 -1.32 -10.11 3.40
CA LYS A 133 -1.30 -11.31 2.55
C LYS A 133 -1.91 -11.05 1.19
N THR A 134 -1.45 -11.80 0.19
CA THR A 134 -1.98 -11.73 -1.17
C THR A 134 -3.25 -12.56 -1.28
N LEU A 135 -4.37 -11.89 -1.55
CA LEU A 135 -5.67 -12.52 -1.79
C LEU A 135 -5.86 -12.80 -3.28
N CYS A 136 -5.40 -11.91 -4.16
CA CYS A 136 -5.39 -12.11 -5.60
C CYS A 136 -3.99 -11.87 -6.17
N LYS A 137 -3.42 -12.89 -6.83
CA LYS A 137 -2.03 -12.87 -7.32
C LYS A 137 -1.98 -12.61 -8.82
N ALA A 138 -1.24 -11.58 -9.22
CA ALA A 138 -0.89 -11.33 -10.62
C ALA A 138 -0.14 -12.53 -11.21
N SER A 139 -0.55 -13.00 -12.38
CA SER A 139 0.12 -14.11 -13.08
C SER A 139 1.24 -13.59 -13.99
N LYS A 140 1.06 -12.39 -14.55
CA LYS A 140 2.01 -11.72 -15.46
C LYS A 140 2.14 -10.22 -15.10
N PRO A 141 3.20 -9.53 -15.57
CA PRO A 141 3.28 -8.07 -15.45
C PRO A 141 2.10 -7.40 -16.16
N GLY A 142 1.43 -6.47 -15.48
CA GLY A 142 0.24 -5.79 -16.01
C GLY A 142 -1.09 -6.39 -15.55
N ASP A 143 -1.08 -7.61 -14.98
CA ASP A 143 -2.24 -8.22 -14.33
C ASP A 143 -2.65 -7.45 -13.07
N SER A 144 -3.84 -7.77 -12.57
CA SER A 144 -4.34 -7.22 -11.32
C SER A 144 -3.70 -7.89 -10.10
N SER A 145 -3.79 -7.24 -8.95
CA SER A 145 -3.44 -7.86 -7.67
C SER A 145 -4.28 -7.30 -6.55
N LEU A 146 -4.46 -8.09 -5.50
CA LEU A 146 -5.12 -7.65 -4.26
C LEU A 146 -4.35 -8.21 -3.07
N ARG A 147 -3.88 -7.32 -2.20
CA ARG A 147 -3.21 -7.66 -0.95
C ARG A 147 -3.88 -6.95 0.19
N CYS A 148 -4.21 -7.65 1.26
CA CYS A 148 -4.94 -7.08 2.39
C CYS A 148 -4.33 -7.50 3.71
N SER A 149 -4.47 -6.64 4.73
CA SER A 149 -4.24 -7.00 6.13
C SER A 149 -5.43 -7.84 6.63
N SER A 150 -5.31 -8.37 7.84
CA SER A 150 -6.36 -9.17 8.47
C SER A 150 -7.69 -8.42 8.50
N HIS A 151 -8.78 -9.14 8.18
CA HIS A 151 -10.15 -8.66 8.05
C HIS A 151 -10.33 -7.55 7.01
N THR A 152 -9.44 -7.47 6.02
CA THR A 152 -9.46 -6.44 4.97
C THR A 152 -9.56 -5.00 5.50
N ARG A 153 -8.94 -4.73 6.66
CA ARG A 153 -8.92 -3.36 7.23
C ARG A 153 -8.15 -2.40 6.33
N PHE A 154 -7.10 -2.91 5.71
CA PHE A 154 -6.32 -2.19 4.72
C PHE A 154 -6.08 -3.10 3.52
N CYS A 155 -6.25 -2.58 2.31
CA CYS A 155 -5.97 -3.31 1.08
C CYS A 155 -5.17 -2.46 0.08
N LYS A 156 -4.32 -3.12 -0.70
CA LYS A 156 -3.66 -2.58 -1.89
C LYS A 156 -4.13 -3.36 -3.09
N ALA A 157 -4.56 -2.67 -4.13
CA ALA A 157 -4.92 -3.27 -5.40
C ALA A 157 -4.16 -2.62 -6.56
N THR A 158 -3.89 -3.43 -7.58
CA THR A 158 -3.39 -2.94 -8.88
C THR A 158 -4.35 -3.35 -9.97
N ASN A 159 -4.58 -2.45 -10.93
CA ASN A 159 -5.50 -2.64 -12.05
C ASN A 159 -6.87 -3.19 -11.59
N LEU A 160 -7.47 -2.53 -10.59
CA LEU A 160 -8.80 -2.88 -10.08
C LEU A 160 -9.85 -2.49 -11.11
N TYR A 161 -10.79 -3.39 -11.38
CA TYR A 161 -12.03 -3.12 -12.11
C TYR A 161 -13.19 -2.87 -11.15
N LEU A 162 -14.01 -1.87 -11.46
CA LEU A 162 -15.26 -1.55 -10.76
C LEU A 162 -16.35 -1.18 -11.77
N ASP A 163 -17.49 -1.88 -11.73
CA ASP A 163 -18.66 -1.63 -12.58
C ASP A 163 -19.72 -0.84 -11.81
N LEU A 164 -19.85 0.45 -12.13
CA LEU A 164 -20.84 1.35 -11.55
C LEU A 164 -21.91 1.70 -12.59
N ARG A 165 -22.16 0.88 -13.62
CA ARG A 165 -23.19 1.17 -14.62
C ARG A 165 -24.60 1.18 -14.04
N LYS A 166 -24.85 0.35 -13.03
CA LYS A 166 -26.15 0.22 -12.34
C LYS A 166 -25.96 0.23 -10.81
N PRO A 167 -25.46 1.33 -10.23
CA PRO A 167 -25.12 1.37 -8.81
C PRO A 167 -26.40 1.33 -7.96
N ARG A 168 -26.41 0.51 -6.90
CA ARG A 168 -27.59 0.28 -6.04
C ARG A 168 -27.69 1.34 -4.94
N ARG A 169 -27.65 2.61 -5.34
CA ARG A 169 -27.66 3.73 -4.40
C ARG A 169 -28.93 3.74 -3.56
N GLY A 170 -28.79 4.21 -2.32
CA GLY A 170 -29.88 4.25 -1.35
C GLY A 170 -29.69 5.40 -0.34
N HIS A 171 -30.31 5.24 0.83
CA HIS A 171 -30.12 6.18 1.94
C HIS A 171 -28.94 5.79 2.85
N GLU A 172 -28.48 4.54 2.76
CA GLU A 172 -27.34 4.04 3.54
C GLU A 172 -26.02 4.50 2.92
N ARG A 173 -25.13 5.07 3.75
CA ARG A 173 -23.81 5.56 3.32
C ARG A 173 -22.86 4.42 2.92
N TYR A 174 -22.94 3.29 3.62
CA TYR A 174 -22.07 2.12 3.41
C TYR A 174 -22.90 0.85 3.26
N LYS A 175 -23.73 0.82 2.23
CA LYS A 175 -24.57 -0.33 1.92
C LYS A 175 -23.70 -1.54 1.57
N GLU A 176 -23.81 -2.61 2.36
CA GLU A 176 -22.88 -3.74 2.30
C GLU A 176 -23.05 -4.65 1.06
N ASP A 177 -24.21 -4.64 0.42
CA ASP A 177 -24.54 -5.37 -0.81
C ASP A 177 -24.54 -4.47 -2.05
N PHE A 178 -23.90 -3.28 -1.95
CA PHE A 178 -23.81 -2.31 -3.04
C PHE A 178 -23.16 -2.89 -4.30
N ILE A 179 -22.11 -3.71 -4.12
CA ILE A 179 -21.35 -4.37 -5.19
C ILE A 179 -21.69 -5.86 -5.25
N GLN A 180 -22.02 -6.35 -6.44
CA GLN A 180 -22.36 -7.74 -6.70
C GLN A 180 -21.24 -8.47 -7.45
N THR A 181 -21.36 -9.79 -7.54
CA THR A 181 -20.41 -10.64 -8.27
C THR A 181 -20.21 -10.13 -9.71
N GLY A 182 -18.95 -10.01 -10.12
CA GLY A 182 -18.57 -9.48 -11.44
C GLY A 182 -18.48 -7.95 -11.52
N GLU A 183 -18.94 -7.22 -10.50
CA GLU A 183 -18.89 -5.74 -10.49
C GLU A 183 -17.63 -5.18 -9.82
N ILE A 184 -16.85 -6.00 -9.12
CA ILE A 184 -15.51 -5.64 -8.64
C ILE A 184 -14.56 -6.81 -8.84
N GLY A 185 -13.35 -6.55 -9.31
CA GLY A 185 -12.43 -7.63 -9.60
C GLY A 185 -11.14 -7.22 -10.29
N GLY A 186 -10.45 -8.21 -10.82
CA GLY A 186 -9.24 -8.02 -11.60
C GLY A 186 -8.78 -9.29 -12.30
N CYS A 187 -7.94 -9.16 -13.31
CA CYS A 187 -7.30 -10.30 -13.98
C CYS A 187 -6.17 -10.82 -13.08
N CYS A 188 -6.46 -11.80 -12.23
CA CYS A 188 -5.51 -12.34 -11.26
C CYS A 188 -6.00 -13.68 -10.70
N ARG A 189 -5.09 -14.50 -10.17
CA ARG A 189 -5.47 -15.75 -9.51
C ARG A 189 -5.99 -15.48 -8.10
N LEU A 190 -7.29 -15.59 -7.89
CA LEU A 190 -7.97 -15.28 -6.63
C LEU A 190 -8.01 -16.49 -5.69
N ASN A 191 -7.57 -16.29 -4.45
CA ASN A 191 -7.77 -17.24 -3.37
C ASN A 191 -9.12 -16.98 -2.67
N LYS A 192 -10.21 -17.48 -3.27
CA LYS A 192 -11.59 -17.28 -2.77
C LYS A 192 -11.78 -17.71 -1.31
N ARG A 193 -11.14 -18.81 -0.90
CA ARG A 193 -11.21 -19.31 0.48
C ARG A 193 -10.56 -18.34 1.46
N SER A 194 -9.38 -17.80 1.11
CA SER A 194 -8.68 -16.85 1.97
C SER A 194 -9.39 -15.52 2.04
N LEU A 195 -9.98 -15.04 0.93
CA LEU A 195 -10.82 -13.86 0.94
C LEU A 195 -12.03 -14.07 1.86
N ALA A 196 -12.78 -15.16 1.68
CA ALA A 196 -13.96 -15.45 2.49
C ALA A 196 -13.68 -15.47 4.01
N ALA A 197 -12.50 -15.97 4.41
CA ALA A 197 -12.07 -16.03 5.81
C ALA A 197 -11.84 -14.64 6.45
N GLU A 198 -11.74 -13.56 5.68
CA GLU A 198 -11.57 -12.21 6.23
C GLU A 198 -12.87 -11.60 6.78
N GLY A 199 -14.02 -12.27 6.62
CA GLY A 199 -15.34 -11.71 6.92
C GLY A 199 -15.75 -11.62 8.39
N GLU A 200 -14.93 -12.14 9.32
CA GLU A 200 -15.30 -12.22 10.76
C GLU A 200 -15.55 -10.85 11.41
N HIS A 201 -14.87 -9.80 10.95
CA HIS A 201 -15.00 -8.44 11.48
C HIS A 201 -15.54 -7.47 10.42
N LYS A 202 -16.62 -7.88 9.75
CA LYS A 202 -17.35 -7.02 8.83
C LYS A 202 -17.95 -5.84 9.59
N SER A 203 -17.59 -4.63 9.20
CA SER A 203 -18.10 -3.38 9.77
C SER A 203 -17.91 -2.24 8.78
N PRO A 204 -18.94 -1.39 8.56
CA PRO A 204 -18.90 -0.28 7.61
C PRO A 204 -17.65 0.59 7.71
N LEU A 205 -17.30 1.00 8.93
CA LEU A 205 -16.20 1.91 9.24
C LEU A 205 -15.05 1.18 9.96
N GLN A 206 -14.70 -0.02 9.52
CA GLN A 206 -13.56 -0.76 10.09
C GLN A 206 -12.97 -1.78 9.12
N SER A 207 -13.73 -2.17 8.09
CA SER A 207 -13.38 -3.23 7.15
C SER A 207 -13.85 -2.90 5.74
N TRP A 208 -13.09 -3.35 4.74
CA TRP A 208 -13.47 -3.35 3.32
C TRP A 208 -14.07 -4.67 2.85
N TYR A 209 -14.34 -5.60 3.78
CA TYR A 209 -14.78 -6.94 3.41
C TYR A 209 -16.12 -6.92 2.68
N ALA A 210 -17.05 -6.06 3.11
CA ALA A 210 -18.36 -5.94 2.48
C ALA A 210 -18.27 -5.59 0.99
N GLU A 211 -17.35 -4.70 0.62
CA GLU A 211 -17.12 -4.29 -0.75
C GLU A 211 -16.32 -5.32 -1.54
N LEU A 212 -15.45 -6.09 -0.88
CA LEU A 212 -14.53 -7.05 -1.52
C LEU A 212 -15.03 -8.50 -1.49
N GLN A 213 -16.08 -8.84 -0.75
CA GLN A 213 -16.57 -10.22 -0.61
C GLN A 213 -16.96 -10.85 -1.95
N THR A 214 -17.37 -10.03 -2.93
CA THR A 214 -17.75 -10.42 -4.30
C THR A 214 -16.63 -10.21 -5.31
N TYR A 215 -15.39 -9.93 -4.86
CA TYR A 215 -14.24 -9.74 -5.74
C TYR A 215 -14.07 -10.93 -6.69
N THR A 216 -14.03 -10.62 -7.98
CA THR A 216 -14.06 -11.62 -9.05
C THR A 216 -12.72 -11.71 -9.77
N GLU A 217 -12.26 -12.94 -9.99
CA GLU A 217 -11.18 -13.25 -10.93
C GLU A 217 -11.74 -13.10 -12.36
N LEU A 218 -11.26 -12.07 -13.06
CA LEU A 218 -11.70 -11.73 -14.41
C LEU A 218 -10.88 -12.47 -15.46
N ASP A 219 -11.54 -12.84 -16.55
CA ASP A 219 -10.95 -13.49 -17.73
C ASP A 219 -10.39 -12.49 -18.77
N PHE A 220 -10.47 -11.18 -18.48
CA PHE A 220 -9.96 -10.09 -19.30
C PHE A 220 -9.11 -9.11 -18.48
N HIS A 221 -8.21 -8.38 -19.14
CA HIS A 221 -7.43 -7.31 -18.53
C HIS A 221 -8.21 -5.99 -18.57
N PRO A 222 -8.63 -5.43 -17.42
CA PRO A 222 -9.59 -4.32 -17.40
C PRO A 222 -9.17 -3.07 -18.20
N ILE A 223 -7.88 -2.74 -18.19
CA ILE A 223 -7.32 -1.56 -18.84
C ILE A 223 -6.87 -1.89 -20.26
N GLN A 224 -6.04 -2.92 -20.43
CA GLN A 224 -5.36 -3.24 -21.69
C GLN A 224 -6.34 -3.68 -22.79
N ASP A 225 -7.40 -4.40 -22.41
CA ASP A 225 -8.40 -4.91 -23.35
C ASP A 225 -9.54 -3.87 -23.56
N GLY A 226 -9.44 -2.68 -22.96
CA GLY A 226 -10.38 -1.57 -23.20
C GLY A 226 -11.77 -1.76 -22.57
N HIS A 227 -11.87 -2.50 -21.46
CA HIS A 227 -13.15 -2.79 -20.82
C HIS A 227 -13.69 -1.69 -19.90
N CYS A 228 -12.94 -0.60 -19.71
CA CYS A 228 -13.32 0.50 -18.82
C CYS A 228 -13.62 1.78 -19.59
N ASP A 229 -14.65 2.48 -19.14
CA ASP A 229 -15.04 3.79 -19.69
C ASP A 229 -14.15 4.90 -19.11
N VAL A 230 -13.62 4.69 -17.89
CA VAL A 230 -12.67 5.58 -17.22
C VAL A 230 -11.50 4.77 -16.67
N VAL A 231 -10.29 5.25 -16.90
CA VAL A 231 -9.07 4.73 -16.28
C VAL A 231 -8.47 5.80 -15.39
N ILE A 232 -8.38 5.52 -14.09
CA ILE A 232 -7.75 6.38 -13.10
C ILE A 232 -6.28 6.00 -13.02
N GLU A 233 -5.45 6.81 -13.68
CA GLU A 233 -4.00 6.66 -13.76
C GLU A 233 -3.29 7.12 -12.48
N LYS A 234 -3.78 8.23 -11.89
CA LYS A 234 -3.24 8.78 -10.65
C LYS A 234 -3.49 7.80 -9.49
N PRO A 235 -2.49 7.52 -8.62
CA PRO A 235 -2.69 6.67 -7.45
C PRO A 235 -3.86 7.18 -6.62
N SER A 236 -4.71 6.28 -6.16
CA SER A 236 -5.96 6.66 -5.51
C SER A 236 -6.15 5.95 -4.19
N VAL A 237 -6.88 6.58 -3.27
CA VAL A 237 -7.33 5.98 -2.02
C VAL A 237 -8.85 5.95 -2.04
N PHE A 238 -9.44 4.77 -1.92
CA PHE A 238 -10.82 4.62 -1.51
C PHE A 238 -10.88 4.78 -0.01
N MET A 239 -11.74 5.68 0.45
CA MET A 239 -11.84 6.04 1.85
C MET A 239 -13.29 6.18 2.27
N LYS A 240 -13.66 5.57 3.39
CA LYS A 240 -14.98 5.70 4.01
C LYS A 240 -14.88 6.77 5.10
N LEU A 241 -15.50 7.93 4.87
CA LEU A 241 -15.40 9.08 5.78
C LEU A 241 -16.56 9.13 6.78
N ASP A 242 -16.27 9.03 8.08
CA ASP A 242 -17.27 8.89 9.13
C ASP A 242 -18.21 10.11 9.21
N ALA A 243 -17.71 11.29 9.62
CA ALA A 243 -18.51 12.51 9.72
C ALA A 243 -17.69 13.80 9.69
N GLY A 244 -17.76 14.54 8.58
CA GLY A 244 -17.05 15.81 8.38
C GLY A 244 -17.63 17.00 9.14
N VAL A 245 -18.77 16.84 9.81
CA VAL A 245 -19.38 17.87 10.67
C VAL A 245 -18.92 17.79 12.12
N ASN A 246 -18.17 16.75 12.49
CA ASN A 246 -17.66 16.55 13.84
C ASN A 246 -16.14 16.39 13.81
N MET A 247 -15.44 17.24 14.57
CA MET A 247 -13.98 17.27 14.58
C MET A 247 -13.34 15.92 14.98
N TYR A 248 -13.93 15.19 15.94
CA TYR A 248 -13.35 13.92 16.41
C TYR A 248 -13.49 12.81 15.37
N HIS A 249 -14.65 12.70 14.73
CA HIS A 249 -14.87 11.73 13.65
C HIS A 249 -13.97 12.04 12.44
N HIS A 250 -13.89 13.32 12.04
CA HIS A 250 -12.96 13.76 11.00
C HIS A 250 -11.49 13.49 11.37
N PHE A 251 -11.10 13.65 12.64
CA PHE A 251 -9.73 13.40 13.07
C PHE A 251 -9.37 11.91 12.97
N CYS A 252 -10.31 11.00 13.26
CA CYS A 252 -10.13 9.57 13.02
C CYS A 252 -9.84 9.30 11.54
N ASP A 253 -10.64 9.86 10.63
CA ASP A 253 -10.44 9.74 9.19
C ASP A 253 -9.04 10.27 8.78
N PHE A 254 -8.65 11.44 9.28
CA PHE A 254 -7.32 12.03 9.04
C PHE A 254 -6.18 11.08 9.46
N VAL A 255 -6.24 10.53 10.67
CA VAL A 255 -5.24 9.60 11.20
C VAL A 255 -5.19 8.31 10.37
N ASN A 256 -6.34 7.81 9.95
CA ASN A 256 -6.42 6.59 9.16
C ASN A 256 -5.79 6.74 7.76
N LEU A 257 -6.00 7.90 7.11
CA LEU A 257 -5.34 8.21 5.85
C LEU A 257 -3.82 8.34 6.03
N TYR A 258 -3.38 8.99 7.11
CA TYR A 258 -1.97 9.10 7.45
C TYR A 258 -1.31 7.72 7.70
N ILE A 259 -1.96 6.86 8.48
CA ILE A 259 -1.51 5.47 8.71
C ILE A 259 -1.48 4.68 7.39
N SER A 260 -2.46 4.89 6.50
CA SER A 260 -2.50 4.25 5.19
C SER A 260 -1.29 4.64 4.33
N GLN A 261 -0.81 5.89 4.40
CA GLN A 261 0.44 6.32 3.76
C GLN A 261 1.65 5.57 4.31
N HIS A 262 1.73 5.36 5.64
CA HIS A 262 2.80 4.56 6.25
C HIS A 262 2.78 3.09 5.83
N ILE A 263 1.62 2.44 5.83
CA ILE A 263 1.47 1.05 5.35
C ILE A 263 1.80 0.98 3.85
N ASN A 264 1.48 2.04 3.10
CA ASN A 264 1.88 2.13 1.70
C ASN A 264 3.36 2.46 1.47
N ASN A 265 4.01 3.09 2.44
CA ASN A 265 5.29 3.77 2.32
C ASN A 265 5.29 4.76 1.13
N SER A 266 4.22 5.56 1.03
CA SER A 266 4.04 6.59 0.01
C SER A 266 3.39 7.81 0.65
N PHE A 267 4.07 8.95 0.57
CA PHE A 267 3.66 10.21 1.19
C PHE A 267 3.55 11.34 0.15
N SER A 268 3.26 10.97 -1.10
CA SER A 268 3.00 11.94 -2.17
C SER A 268 1.65 12.60 -1.95
N SER A 269 1.56 13.92 -2.17
CA SER A 269 0.29 14.66 -2.30
C SER A 269 -0.37 14.46 -3.67
N ASP A 270 0.35 13.90 -4.65
CA ASP A 270 -0.19 13.55 -5.97
C ASP A 270 -0.98 12.23 -5.93
N ILE A 271 -2.09 12.24 -5.21
CA ILE A 271 -3.05 11.13 -5.09
C ILE A 271 -4.48 11.64 -5.20
N ASN A 272 -5.40 10.81 -5.68
CA ASN A 272 -6.83 11.08 -5.51
C ASN A 272 -7.30 10.51 -4.17
N ILE A 273 -8.17 11.25 -3.48
CA ILE A 273 -9.00 10.71 -2.40
C ILE A 273 -10.40 10.53 -2.96
N ILE A 274 -10.84 9.29 -3.09
CA ILE A 274 -12.17 8.94 -3.59
C ILE A 274 -13.02 8.50 -2.40
N MET A 275 -13.98 9.33 -2.02
CA MET A 275 -14.89 9.05 -0.93
C MET A 275 -15.87 7.95 -1.35
N TRP A 276 -15.79 6.83 -0.65
CA TRP A 276 -16.69 5.70 -0.78
C TRP A 276 -17.99 6.01 -0.04
N ASP A 277 -18.96 6.57 -0.76
CA ASP A 277 -20.32 6.81 -0.29
C ASP A 277 -21.30 6.20 -1.29
N THR A 278 -22.07 5.23 -0.81
CA THR A 278 -23.08 4.48 -1.58
C THR A 278 -24.46 5.13 -1.53
N SER A 279 -24.63 6.20 -0.75
CA SER A 279 -25.89 6.92 -0.63
C SER A 279 -26.12 7.89 -1.79
N PHE A 280 -27.31 8.49 -1.82
CA PHE A 280 -27.64 9.62 -2.69
C PHE A 280 -27.18 10.97 -2.13
N TYR A 281 -26.80 11.04 -0.86
CA TYR A 281 -26.63 12.30 -0.16
C TYR A 281 -25.34 13.04 -0.57
N GLY A 282 -25.32 14.33 -0.24
CA GLY A 282 -24.08 15.09 -0.16
C GLY A 282 -23.32 14.72 1.10
N TYR A 283 -22.04 15.07 1.13
CA TYR A 283 -21.21 15.00 2.33
C TYR A 283 -20.85 16.43 2.72
N GLY A 284 -21.29 16.84 3.90
CA GLY A 284 -20.91 18.12 4.49
C GLY A 284 -19.63 17.95 5.28
N ASP A 285 -18.63 18.78 4.97
CA ASP A 285 -17.33 18.73 5.62
C ASP A 285 -16.90 20.12 6.07
N LEU A 286 -16.88 20.33 7.39
CA LEU A 286 -16.46 21.59 8.01
C LEU A 286 -14.93 21.69 8.13
N PHE A 287 -14.21 20.59 7.88
CA PHE A 287 -12.76 20.50 8.01
C PHE A 287 -12.08 20.08 6.70
N GLY A 288 -12.79 20.22 5.57
CA GLY A 288 -12.33 19.76 4.26
C GLY A 288 -10.97 20.32 3.82
N GLU A 289 -10.59 21.51 4.28
CA GLU A 289 -9.26 22.09 4.02
C GLU A 289 -8.10 21.23 4.56
N THR A 290 -8.33 20.42 5.59
CA THR A 290 -7.30 19.56 6.17
C THR A 290 -6.90 18.41 5.24
N TRP A 291 -7.75 18.02 4.28
CA TRP A 291 -7.41 17.01 3.27
C TRP A 291 -6.28 17.43 2.34
N ARG A 292 -5.99 18.75 2.25
CA ARG A 292 -4.83 19.27 1.53
C ARG A 292 -3.49 18.80 2.09
N ALA A 293 -3.47 18.28 3.32
CA ALA A 293 -2.29 17.60 3.87
C ALA A 293 -1.96 16.30 3.10
N PHE A 294 -2.91 15.70 2.40
CA PHE A 294 -2.76 14.40 1.73
C PHE A 294 -2.93 14.46 0.22
N SER A 295 -3.69 15.41 -0.31
CA SER A 295 -3.95 15.53 -1.74
C SER A 295 -3.95 16.99 -2.19
N GLU A 296 -3.42 17.25 -3.38
CA GLU A 296 -3.57 18.54 -4.06
C GLU A 296 -4.95 18.72 -4.72
N ASP A 297 -5.67 17.61 -4.91
CA ASP A 297 -6.99 17.58 -5.53
C ASP A 297 -8.11 17.56 -4.48
N ASP A 298 -9.29 18.05 -4.84
CA ASP A 298 -10.48 17.94 -4.02
C ASP A 298 -10.95 16.48 -3.89
N ILE A 299 -11.66 16.16 -2.80
CA ILE A 299 -12.25 14.83 -2.61
C ILE A 299 -13.22 14.52 -3.75
N ILE A 300 -12.99 13.37 -4.39
CA ILE A 300 -13.84 12.86 -5.46
C ILE A 300 -14.92 11.97 -4.84
N HIS A 301 -16.19 12.32 -5.04
CA HIS A 301 -17.28 11.44 -4.63
C HIS A 301 -17.39 10.24 -5.58
N LEU A 302 -17.60 9.03 -5.05
CA LEU A 302 -17.82 7.82 -5.85
C LEU A 302 -18.90 7.99 -6.93
N LYS A 303 -19.95 8.78 -6.65
CA LYS A 303 -21.05 9.08 -7.60
C LYS A 303 -20.64 9.79 -8.88
N THR A 304 -19.45 10.40 -8.92
CA THR A 304 -18.84 10.96 -10.14
C THR A 304 -18.64 9.89 -11.22
N TYR A 305 -18.53 8.64 -10.79
CA TYR A 305 -18.31 7.48 -11.64
C TYR A 305 -19.56 6.65 -11.92
N ASP A 306 -20.74 7.11 -11.50
CA ASP A 306 -21.99 6.42 -11.82
C ASP A 306 -22.18 6.29 -13.34
N SER A 307 -22.86 5.22 -13.73
CA SER A 307 -23.09 4.83 -15.13
C SER A 307 -21.83 4.41 -15.91
N LYS A 308 -20.69 4.21 -15.24
CA LYS A 308 -19.40 3.89 -15.89
C LYS A 308 -18.76 2.62 -15.33
N ARG A 309 -17.92 2.00 -16.13
CA ARG A 309 -16.90 1.03 -15.69
C ARG A 309 -15.59 1.77 -15.44
N VAL A 310 -15.04 1.60 -14.26
CA VAL A 310 -13.83 2.29 -13.80
C VAL A 310 -12.73 1.27 -13.61
N SER A 311 -11.55 1.58 -14.16
CA SER A 311 -10.31 0.93 -13.76
C SER A 311 -9.45 1.86 -12.91
N VAL A 312 -8.85 1.33 -11.85
CA VAL A 312 -7.89 2.08 -11.03
C VAL A 312 -6.54 1.36 -11.10
N ARG A 313 -5.51 2.05 -11.61
CA ARG A 313 -4.20 1.42 -11.83
C ARG A 313 -3.52 1.05 -10.50
N ALA A 314 -3.54 1.96 -9.54
CA ALA A 314 -3.00 1.76 -8.20
C ALA A 314 -3.99 2.31 -7.17
N LEU A 315 -4.48 1.42 -6.33
CA LEU A 315 -5.50 1.74 -5.33
C LEU A 315 -5.07 1.28 -3.94
N LEU A 316 -5.31 2.14 -2.96
CA LEU A 316 -5.40 1.76 -1.57
C LEU A 316 -6.86 1.79 -1.11
N CYS A 317 -7.27 0.82 -0.33
CA CYS A 317 -8.47 0.91 0.48
C CYS A 317 -8.01 1.22 1.90
N GLY A 318 -8.11 2.49 2.30
CA GLY A 318 -7.82 2.95 3.65
C GLY A 318 -9.10 2.92 4.47
N HIS A 319 -9.03 2.43 5.71
CA HIS A 319 -10.05 2.72 6.69
C HIS A 319 -9.45 3.52 7.79
#